data_AF-A0AAV9VVV2-F1
#
_entry.id   AF-A0AAV9VVV2-F1
#
_cell.length_a   1.000
_cell.length_b   1.000
_cell.length_c   1.000
_cell.angle_alpha   90.00
_cell.angle_beta   90.00
_cell.angle_gamma   90.00
#
_symmetry.space_group_name_H-M   'P 1'
#
loop_
_entity.id
_entity.type
_entity.pdbx_description
1 polymer ?
#
loop_
_entity_poly.entity_id
_entity_poly.type
_entity_poly.pdbx_seq_one_letter_code
_entity_poly.pdbx_strand_id
1 'polypeptide(L)'
;MESSQNTNSFKAYFNNPQYSDIIIYAGEGNEEEIPNSYHLHQIIVCNSSEHLKITCSSAPTDAAGRKILTVYTTAPAFELVFRWMYGERDLTMCKDVLVLSDALGYVYETFNASEMEDLRLALLEHLIRAKLEQKCCGAPTDPQAQWKVLSDACVYADPGDYKFVAGILKAQIPEIQASPSWLGELASESDKGVLAAGLIYKAQL
;
A
#
# COMPACT_ATOMS: atom_id res chain seq x y z
N MET A 1 -3.20 26.15 15.96
CA MET A 1 -3.15 25.47 17.26
C MET A 1 -3.37 24.00 16.99
N GLU A 2 -2.30 23.24 17.17
CA GLU A 2 -2.22 21.81 16.93
C GLU A 2 -3.23 21.06 17.81
N SER A 3 -4.14 20.31 17.21
CA SER A 3 -4.79 19.21 17.91
C SER A 3 -3.80 18.06 17.92
N SER A 4 -3.04 17.95 19.02
CA SER A 4 -2.23 16.78 19.34
C SER A 4 -3.13 15.54 19.32
N GLN A 5 -3.08 14.79 18.23
CA GLN A 5 -3.80 13.53 18.09
C GLN A 5 -3.30 12.56 19.16
N ASN A 6 -4.22 12.10 19.98
CA ASN A 6 -4.00 10.99 20.89
C ASN A 6 -3.92 9.70 20.04
N THR A 7 -2.82 9.47 19.34
CA THR A 7 -2.58 8.23 18.60
C THR A 7 -2.22 7.15 19.60
N ASN A 8 -3.23 6.59 20.26
CA ASN A 8 -3.08 5.36 21.03
C ASN A 8 -2.63 4.26 20.07
N SER A 9 -1.32 4.04 19.97
CA SER A 9 -0.76 2.95 19.19
C SER A 9 -1.12 1.65 19.90
N PHE A 10 -1.91 0.81 19.24
CA PHE A 10 -2.25 -0.52 19.72
C PHE A 10 -1.22 -1.57 19.30
N LYS A 11 -0.05 -1.15 18.79
CA LYS A 11 1.01 -2.03 18.25
C LYS A 11 1.33 -3.24 19.13
N ALA A 12 1.30 -3.10 20.46
CA ALA A 12 1.55 -4.20 21.40
C ALA A 12 0.49 -5.33 21.38
N TYR A 13 -0.69 -5.06 20.81
CA TYR A 13 -1.79 -6.01 20.66
C TYR A 13 -1.80 -6.68 19.28
N PHE A 14 -0.96 -6.25 18.33
CA PHE A 14 -0.90 -6.88 17.02
C PHE A 14 -0.42 -8.33 17.16
N ASN A 15 -1.18 -9.26 16.58
CA ASN A 15 -0.97 -10.70 16.68
C ASN A 15 -0.84 -11.23 18.13
N ASN A 16 -1.53 -10.57 19.07
CA ASN A 16 -1.55 -11.00 20.48
C ASN A 16 -2.83 -11.83 20.74
N PRO A 17 -2.71 -13.09 21.18
CA PRO A 17 -3.88 -13.94 21.46
C PRO A 17 -4.68 -13.48 22.69
N GLN A 18 -4.11 -12.64 23.55
CA GLN A 18 -4.79 -12.12 24.72
C GLN A 18 -5.93 -11.18 24.31
N TYR A 19 -7.17 -11.56 24.65
CA TYR A 19 -8.39 -10.85 24.26
C TYR A 19 -8.69 -10.80 22.75
N SER A 20 -7.97 -11.59 21.93
CA SER A 20 -8.29 -11.71 20.51
C SER A 20 -9.66 -12.37 20.32
N ASP A 21 -10.53 -11.72 19.59
CA ASP A 21 -11.87 -12.17 19.20
C ASP A 21 -11.98 -12.43 17.68
N ILE A 22 -10.85 -12.37 16.97
CA ILE A 22 -10.68 -12.77 15.58
C ILE A 22 -9.42 -13.62 15.41
N ILE A 23 -9.50 -14.63 14.54
CA ILE A 23 -8.36 -15.27 13.89
C ILE A 23 -8.48 -15.00 12.39
N ILE A 24 -7.43 -14.42 11.79
CA ILE A 24 -7.34 -14.28 10.33
C ILE A 24 -6.25 -15.21 9.81
N TYR A 25 -6.60 -16.00 8.80
CA TYR A 25 -5.67 -16.82 8.04
C TYR A 25 -5.24 -16.05 6.79
N ALA A 26 -3.94 -15.85 6.58
CA ALA A 26 -3.37 -15.14 5.43
C ALA A 26 -2.38 -16.02 4.65
N GLY A 27 -2.55 -16.06 3.34
CA GLY A 27 -1.70 -16.82 2.43
C GLY A 27 -2.16 -16.74 0.99
N GLU A 28 -1.27 -17.13 0.08
CA GLU A 28 -1.58 -17.31 -1.34
C GLU A 28 -1.87 -18.79 -1.59
N GLY A 29 -2.92 -19.10 -2.35
CA GLY A 29 -3.25 -20.48 -2.74
C GLY A 29 -4.66 -20.93 -2.34
N ASN A 30 -4.92 -22.23 -2.51
CA ASN A 30 -6.18 -22.86 -2.14
C ASN A 30 -6.32 -22.90 -0.60
N GLU A 31 -7.54 -22.92 -0.06
CA GLU A 31 -7.84 -22.87 1.39
C GLU A 31 -7.04 -23.85 2.26
N GLU A 32 -6.54 -24.95 1.67
CA GLU A 32 -5.74 -25.98 2.34
C GLU A 32 -4.27 -25.57 2.63
N GLU A 33 -3.75 -24.53 1.99
CA GLU A 33 -2.33 -24.12 2.09
C GLU A 33 -2.10 -22.82 2.87
N ILE A 34 -3.14 -22.23 3.49
CA ILE A 34 -3.04 -20.94 4.17
C ILE A 34 -2.30 -21.10 5.51
N PRO A 35 -0.99 -20.78 5.60
CA PRO A 35 -0.15 -21.29 6.68
C PRO A 35 -0.06 -20.34 7.87
N ASN A 36 -0.42 -19.07 7.69
CA ASN A 36 -0.19 -18.02 8.67
C ASN A 36 -1.51 -17.64 9.33
N SER A 37 -1.58 -17.80 10.64
CA SER A 37 -2.73 -17.38 11.44
C SER A 37 -2.36 -16.20 12.32
N TYR A 38 -3.27 -15.23 12.41
CA TYR A 38 -3.07 -13.98 13.12
C TYR A 38 -4.21 -13.73 14.10
N HIS A 39 -3.86 -13.50 15.37
CA HIS A 39 -4.80 -13.20 16.43
C HIS A 39 -5.07 -11.69 16.51
N LEU A 40 -6.30 -11.27 16.22
CA LEU A 40 -6.68 -9.86 16.09
C LEU A 40 -7.94 -9.51 16.91
N HIS A 41 -8.27 -8.22 16.91
CA HIS A 41 -9.30 -7.62 17.75
C HIS A 41 -10.33 -6.86 16.88
N GLN A 42 -11.61 -7.26 16.94
CA GLN A 42 -12.73 -6.65 16.20
C GLN A 42 -12.79 -5.15 16.41
N ILE A 43 -12.60 -4.69 17.65
CA ILE A 43 -12.66 -3.26 17.98
C ILE A 43 -11.64 -2.41 17.21
N ILE A 44 -10.49 -3.00 16.84
CA ILE A 44 -9.44 -2.30 16.08
C ILE A 44 -9.71 -2.43 14.58
N VAL A 45 -9.89 -3.67 14.10
CA VAL A 45 -9.97 -3.92 12.64
C VAL A 45 -11.28 -3.41 12.04
N CYS A 46 -12.42 -3.60 12.72
CA CYS A 46 -13.73 -3.14 12.22
C CYS A 46 -13.89 -1.62 12.32
N ASN A 47 -13.11 -0.95 13.17
CA ASN A 47 -13.06 0.52 13.21
C ASN A 47 -12.17 1.10 12.10
N SER A 48 -11.34 0.28 11.47
CA SER A 48 -10.43 0.69 10.39
C SER A 48 -11.03 0.48 9.00
N SER A 49 -12.02 -0.39 8.84
CA SER A 49 -12.66 -0.68 7.55
C SER A 49 -14.09 -1.18 7.71
N GLU A 50 -15.02 -0.58 6.96
CA GLU A 50 -16.41 -1.03 6.93
C GLU A 50 -16.52 -2.39 6.21
N HIS A 51 -15.69 -2.63 5.18
CA HIS A 51 -15.55 -3.96 4.58
C HIS A 51 -15.22 -5.01 5.65
N LEU A 52 -14.17 -4.80 6.47
CA LEU A 52 -13.81 -5.76 7.52
C LEU A 52 -14.90 -5.94 8.57
N LYS A 53 -15.65 -4.87 8.89
CA LYS A 53 -16.79 -4.95 9.82
C LYS A 53 -17.92 -5.84 9.26
N ILE A 54 -18.24 -5.70 7.98
CA ILE A 54 -19.25 -6.53 7.30
C ILE A 54 -18.76 -7.99 7.25
N THR A 55 -17.50 -8.21 6.85
CA THR A 55 -16.88 -9.53 6.77
C THR A 55 -16.83 -10.21 8.14
N CYS A 56 -16.41 -9.50 9.20
CA CYS A 56 -16.41 -10.01 10.57
C CYS A 56 -17.81 -10.36 11.07
N SER A 57 -18.82 -9.53 10.77
CA SER A 57 -20.20 -9.77 11.20
C SER A 57 -20.74 -11.09 10.65
N SER A 58 -20.40 -11.41 9.41
CA SER A 58 -20.87 -12.59 8.68
C SER A 58 -19.98 -13.83 8.88
N ALA A 59 -18.78 -13.66 9.44
CA ALA A 59 -17.83 -14.74 9.60
C ALA A 59 -18.28 -15.80 10.63
N PRO A 60 -17.94 -17.09 10.40
CA PRO A 60 -18.16 -18.16 11.37
C PRO A 60 -17.32 -17.94 12.64
N THR A 61 -17.69 -18.62 13.71
CA THR A 61 -16.96 -18.59 14.98
C THR A 61 -16.33 -19.93 15.32
N ASP A 62 -15.14 -19.93 15.90
CA ASP A 62 -14.51 -21.11 16.50
C ASP A 62 -15.23 -21.54 17.79
N ALA A 63 -14.79 -22.64 18.40
CA ALA A 63 -15.34 -23.15 19.66
C ALA A 63 -15.14 -22.21 20.86
N ALA A 64 -14.19 -21.26 20.76
CA ALA A 64 -13.93 -20.23 21.77
C ALA A 64 -14.71 -18.93 21.49
N GLY A 65 -15.54 -18.89 20.43
CA GLY A 65 -16.33 -17.72 20.04
C GLY A 65 -15.58 -16.68 19.21
N ARG A 66 -14.37 -16.98 18.71
CA ARG A 66 -13.59 -16.06 17.86
C ARG A 66 -14.06 -16.13 16.42
N LYS A 67 -14.16 -14.98 15.76
CA LYS A 67 -14.45 -14.92 14.32
C LYS A 67 -13.29 -15.49 13.51
N ILE A 68 -13.60 -16.29 12.49
CA ILE A 68 -12.61 -16.87 11.58
C ILE A 68 -12.73 -16.19 10.22
N LEU A 69 -11.67 -15.53 9.78
CA LEU A 69 -11.59 -14.92 8.47
C LEU A 69 -10.42 -15.50 7.68
N THR A 70 -10.55 -15.46 6.36
CA THR A 70 -9.50 -15.84 5.43
C THR A 70 -9.27 -14.68 4.47
N VAL A 71 -8.00 -14.35 4.23
CA VAL A 71 -7.60 -13.29 3.29
C VAL A 71 -6.50 -13.82 2.37
N TYR A 72 -6.57 -13.41 1.10
CA TYR A 72 -5.68 -13.89 0.05
C TYR A 72 -4.62 -12.82 -0.26
N THR A 73 -3.52 -12.86 0.50
CA THR A 73 -2.37 -11.99 0.31
C THR A 73 -1.14 -12.62 0.99
N THR A 74 0.06 -12.17 0.63
CA THR A 74 1.29 -12.63 1.27
C THR A 74 1.31 -12.23 2.76
N ALA A 75 1.91 -13.06 3.61
CA ALA A 75 2.05 -12.75 5.04
C ALA A 75 2.73 -11.39 5.31
N PRO A 76 3.82 -11.01 4.61
CA PRO A 76 4.42 -9.68 4.77
C PRO A 76 3.48 -8.53 4.41
N ALA A 77 2.72 -8.65 3.32
CA ALA A 77 1.76 -7.63 2.91
C ALA A 77 0.61 -7.51 3.92
N PHE A 78 0.08 -8.65 4.37
CA PHE A 78 -0.90 -8.71 5.45
C PHE A 78 -0.40 -7.99 6.71
N GLU A 79 0.80 -8.33 7.18
CA GLU A 79 1.38 -7.75 8.38
C GLU A 79 1.55 -6.25 8.26
N LEU A 80 2.00 -5.75 7.11
CA LEU A 80 2.15 -4.32 6.86
C LEU A 80 0.80 -3.60 7.00
N VAL A 81 -0.24 -4.10 6.32
CA VAL A 81 -1.58 -3.49 6.32
C VAL A 81 -2.23 -3.54 7.70
N PHE A 82 -2.17 -4.66 8.40
CA PHE A 82 -2.80 -4.78 9.70
C PHE A 82 -2.00 -4.10 10.82
N ARG A 83 -0.66 -4.05 10.76
CA ARG A 83 0.14 -3.24 11.70
C ARG A 83 -0.20 -1.75 11.58
N TRP A 84 -0.48 -1.28 10.36
CA TRP A 84 -1.00 0.07 10.13
C TRP A 84 -2.31 0.30 10.89
N MET A 85 -3.29 -0.62 10.81
CA MET A 85 -4.55 -0.52 11.57
C MET A 85 -4.33 -0.47 13.09
N TYR A 86 -3.27 -1.10 13.58
CA TYR A 86 -2.87 -1.06 14.99
C TYR A 86 -2.03 0.18 15.36
N GLY A 87 -1.88 1.14 14.43
CA GLY A 87 -1.22 2.42 14.66
C GLY A 87 0.29 2.41 14.42
N GLU A 88 0.85 1.37 13.80
CA GLU A 88 2.22 1.38 13.33
C GLU A 88 2.29 2.01 11.93
N ARG A 89 2.50 3.33 11.92
CA ARG A 89 2.51 4.16 10.69
C ARG A 89 3.88 4.27 10.03
N ASP A 90 4.92 3.75 10.66
CA ASP A 90 6.29 3.82 10.14
C ASP A 90 6.55 2.69 9.13
N LEU A 91 6.60 3.06 7.86
CA LEU A 91 6.91 2.17 6.74
C LEU A 91 8.38 2.25 6.32
N THR A 92 9.22 3.05 6.98
CA THR A 92 10.62 3.28 6.56
C THR A 92 11.49 2.02 6.60
N MET A 93 11.09 1.04 7.41
CA MET A 93 11.77 -0.26 7.52
C MET A 93 11.41 -1.22 6.38
N CYS A 94 10.33 -0.97 5.63
CA CYS A 94 9.93 -1.78 4.50
C CYS A 94 10.49 -1.20 3.20
N LYS A 95 11.57 -1.81 2.71
CA LYS A 95 12.19 -1.47 1.40
C LYS A 95 11.93 -2.51 0.32
N ASP A 96 11.19 -3.56 0.65
CA ASP A 96 10.89 -4.63 -0.28
C ASP A 96 9.76 -4.18 -1.22
N VAL A 97 10.12 -3.97 -2.48
CA VAL A 97 9.20 -3.52 -3.53
C VAL A 97 8.08 -4.52 -3.74
N LEU A 98 8.32 -5.83 -3.58
CA LEU A 98 7.28 -6.85 -3.76
C LEU A 98 6.25 -6.74 -2.63
N VAL A 99 6.71 -6.66 -1.38
CA VAL A 99 5.81 -6.51 -0.21
C VAL A 99 4.97 -5.24 -0.30
N LEU A 100 5.56 -4.11 -0.70
CA LEU A 100 4.85 -2.86 -0.88
C LEU A 100 3.81 -2.95 -2.02
N SER A 101 4.16 -3.62 -3.12
CA SER A 101 3.27 -3.82 -4.27
C SER A 101 2.09 -4.72 -3.91
N ASP A 102 2.35 -5.83 -3.21
CA ASP A 102 1.34 -6.78 -2.76
C ASP A 102 0.40 -6.14 -1.73
N ALA A 103 0.94 -5.37 -0.78
CA ALA A 103 0.13 -4.64 0.21
C ALA A 103 -0.78 -3.61 -0.47
N LEU A 104 -0.26 -2.89 -1.47
CA LEU A 104 -1.03 -1.90 -2.21
C LEU A 104 -2.12 -2.55 -3.06
N GLY A 105 -1.80 -3.66 -3.75
CA GLY A 105 -2.76 -4.49 -4.47
C GLY A 105 -3.86 -5.01 -3.55
N TYR A 106 -3.48 -5.60 -2.41
CA TYR A 106 -4.43 -6.09 -1.40
C TYR A 106 -5.36 -4.98 -0.90
N VAL A 107 -4.82 -3.77 -0.69
CA VAL A 107 -5.64 -2.62 -0.29
C VAL A 107 -6.65 -2.23 -1.36
N TYR A 108 -6.25 -2.20 -2.63
CA TYR A 108 -7.12 -1.86 -3.76
C TYR A 108 -8.21 -2.91 -4.02
N GLU A 109 -7.88 -4.20 -3.92
CA GLU A 109 -8.79 -5.29 -4.25
C GLU A 109 -9.77 -5.61 -3.12
N THR A 110 -9.33 -5.45 -1.86
CA THR A 110 -10.10 -5.88 -0.69
C THR A 110 -10.88 -4.74 -0.06
N PHE A 111 -10.27 -3.56 0.06
CA PHE A 111 -10.90 -2.42 0.70
C PHE A 111 -11.40 -1.46 -0.37
N ASN A 112 -12.48 -0.75 -0.05
CA ASN A 112 -12.80 0.44 -0.83
C ASN A 112 -11.61 1.41 -0.67
N ALA A 113 -10.99 1.86 -1.76
CA ALA A 113 -9.78 2.70 -1.74
C ALA A 113 -9.90 3.95 -0.85
N SER A 114 -11.12 4.42 -0.61
CA SER A 114 -11.43 5.54 0.29
C SER A 114 -11.40 5.18 1.79
N GLU A 115 -11.62 3.92 2.18
CA GLU A 115 -11.57 3.49 3.59
C GLU A 115 -10.14 3.50 4.13
N MET A 116 -9.17 3.22 3.27
CA MET A 116 -7.76 3.05 3.62
C MET A 116 -6.87 4.05 2.85
N GLU A 117 -7.40 5.23 2.52
CA GLU A 117 -6.71 6.21 1.67
C GLU A 117 -5.34 6.64 2.23
N ASP A 118 -5.27 6.89 3.54
CA ASP A 118 -4.01 7.26 4.20
C ASP A 118 -2.94 6.15 4.07
N LEU A 119 -3.35 4.87 4.22
CA LEU A 119 -2.45 3.74 4.02
C LEU A 119 -2.03 3.62 2.56
N ARG A 120 -2.99 3.72 1.64
CA ARG A 120 -2.79 3.59 0.20
C ARG A 120 -1.77 4.61 -0.30
N LEU A 121 -1.93 5.88 0.09
CA LEU A 121 -0.99 6.95 -0.25
C LEU A 121 0.39 6.72 0.36
N ALA A 122 0.46 6.29 1.62
CA ALA A 122 1.73 6.00 2.29
C ALA A 122 2.48 4.83 1.62
N LEU A 123 1.77 3.76 1.26
CA LEU A 123 2.29 2.62 0.49
C LEU A 123 2.78 3.05 -0.89
N LEU A 124 2.00 3.85 -1.61
CA LEU A 124 2.37 4.36 -2.93
C LEU A 124 3.65 5.20 -2.87
N GLU A 125 3.78 6.09 -1.88
CA GLU A 125 5.00 6.87 -1.68
C GLU A 125 6.21 5.99 -1.42
N HIS A 126 6.09 5.04 -0.50
CA HIS A 126 7.21 4.14 -0.16
C HIS A 126 7.58 3.23 -1.34
N LEU A 127 6.60 2.78 -2.13
CA LEU A 127 6.84 1.98 -3.34
C LEU A 127 7.63 2.79 -4.38
N ILE A 128 7.23 4.04 -4.64
CA ILE A 128 7.94 4.92 -5.57
C ILE A 128 9.38 5.13 -5.09
N ARG A 129 9.57 5.48 -3.81
CA ARG A 129 10.90 5.69 -3.22
C ARG A 129 11.77 4.44 -3.31
N ALA A 130 11.25 3.28 -2.90
CA ALA A 130 11.99 2.02 -2.93
C ALA A 130 12.40 1.62 -4.36
N LYS A 131 11.50 1.77 -5.35
CA LYS A 131 11.83 1.51 -6.75
C LYS A 131 12.88 2.48 -7.29
N LEU A 132 12.79 3.77 -6.94
CA LEU A 132 13.79 4.76 -7.32
C LEU A 132 15.15 4.44 -6.68
N GLU A 133 15.20 4.11 -5.40
CA GLU A 133 16.42 3.68 -4.71
C GLU A 133 17.04 2.45 -5.42
N GLN A 134 16.26 1.39 -5.66
CA GLN A 134 16.76 0.17 -6.30
C GLN A 134 17.29 0.40 -7.71
N LYS A 135 16.63 1.24 -8.51
CA LYS A 135 17.01 1.51 -9.91
C LYS A 135 18.09 2.59 -10.05
N CYS A 136 18.23 3.49 -9.08
CA CYS A 136 19.16 4.63 -9.14
C CYS A 136 20.42 4.45 -8.27
N CYS A 137 20.56 3.34 -7.53
CA CYS A 137 21.82 3.00 -6.85
C CYS A 137 22.95 2.76 -7.87
N GLY A 138 23.73 3.79 -8.19
CA GLY A 138 25.02 3.63 -8.90
C GLY A 138 25.42 4.75 -9.85
N ALA A 139 24.46 5.45 -10.48
CA ALA A 139 24.68 6.65 -11.31
C ALA A 139 23.32 7.23 -11.78
N PRO A 140 23.20 8.54 -12.01
CA PRO A 140 21.97 9.19 -12.48
C PRO A 140 21.77 9.13 -14.00
N THR A 141 22.19 8.06 -14.69
CA THR A 141 22.45 8.15 -16.14
C THR A 141 21.39 7.59 -17.07
N ASP A 142 20.34 6.93 -16.57
CA ASP A 142 19.25 6.47 -17.44
C ASP A 142 17.89 7.05 -17.03
N PRO A 143 17.52 8.21 -17.61
CA PRO A 143 16.18 8.76 -17.48
C PRO A 143 15.09 7.73 -17.82
N GLN A 144 15.28 6.86 -18.81
CA GLN A 144 14.26 5.87 -19.21
C GLN A 144 14.00 4.85 -18.09
N ALA A 145 15.03 4.41 -17.37
CA ALA A 145 14.86 3.52 -16.22
C ALA A 145 14.13 4.20 -15.06
N GLN A 146 14.44 5.47 -14.77
CA GLN A 146 13.72 6.28 -13.77
C GLN A 146 12.25 6.43 -14.14
N TRP A 147 11.96 6.56 -15.42
CA TRP A 147 10.60 6.71 -15.90
C TRP A 147 9.78 5.43 -15.91
N LYS A 148 10.42 4.28 -16.18
CA LYS A 148 9.77 2.98 -16.07
C LYS A 148 9.25 2.74 -14.64
N VAL A 149 10.02 3.16 -13.63
CA VAL A 149 9.58 3.13 -12.22
C VAL A 149 8.26 3.88 -12.04
N LEU A 150 8.07 5.02 -12.72
CA LEU A 150 6.84 5.80 -12.62
C LEU A 150 5.67 5.15 -13.32
N SER A 151 5.89 4.63 -14.53
CA SER A 151 4.88 3.86 -15.23
C SER A 151 4.36 2.71 -14.35
N ASP A 152 5.27 1.95 -13.75
CA ASP A 152 4.92 0.83 -12.88
C ASP A 152 4.23 1.26 -11.59
N ALA A 153 4.60 2.41 -11.00
CA ALA A 153 3.95 2.94 -9.80
C ALA A 153 2.57 3.54 -10.11
N CYS A 154 2.37 4.11 -11.29
CA CYS A 154 1.10 4.69 -11.74
C CYS A 154 -0.01 3.65 -11.96
N VAL A 155 0.34 2.36 -12.02
CA VAL A 155 -0.65 1.27 -11.96
C VAL A 155 -1.55 1.43 -10.73
N TYR A 156 -0.97 1.82 -9.60
CA TYR A 156 -1.61 1.98 -8.30
C TYR A 156 -1.93 3.44 -7.95
N ALA A 157 -1.87 4.36 -8.91
CA ALA A 157 -2.26 5.74 -8.71
C ALA A 157 -3.65 5.98 -9.33
N ASP A 158 -4.50 6.68 -8.58
CA ASP A 158 -5.78 7.18 -9.07
C ASP A 158 -5.60 8.54 -9.76
N PRO A 159 -6.51 8.94 -10.67
CA PRO A 159 -6.41 10.24 -11.33
C PRO A 159 -6.31 11.43 -10.36
N GLY A 160 -6.84 11.29 -9.13
CA GLY A 160 -6.76 12.29 -8.07
C GLY A 160 -5.37 12.44 -7.43
N ASP A 161 -4.52 11.41 -7.51
CA ASP A 161 -3.21 11.36 -6.83
C ASP A 161 -2.14 12.22 -7.50
N TYR A 162 -2.49 12.91 -8.59
CA TYR A 162 -1.51 13.53 -9.44
C TYR A 162 -0.62 14.56 -8.74
N LYS A 163 -1.19 15.33 -7.79
CA LYS A 163 -0.41 16.31 -7.02
C LYS A 163 0.56 15.62 -6.07
N PHE A 164 0.09 14.54 -5.44
CA PHE A 164 0.86 13.78 -4.47
C PHE A 164 2.07 13.12 -5.15
N VAL A 165 1.82 12.38 -6.23
CA VAL A 165 2.88 11.71 -7.00
C VAL A 165 3.86 12.73 -7.59
N ALA A 166 3.38 13.83 -8.19
CA ALA A 166 4.27 14.88 -8.71
C ALA A 166 5.14 15.51 -7.61
N GLY A 167 4.61 15.68 -6.39
CA GLY A 167 5.36 16.18 -5.25
C GLY A 167 6.51 15.26 -4.83
N ILE A 168 6.25 13.95 -4.78
CA ILE A 168 7.29 12.94 -4.50
C ILE A 168 8.39 13.01 -5.57
N LEU A 169 8.00 13.11 -6.84
CA LEU A 169 8.95 13.15 -7.94
C LEU A 169 9.85 14.37 -7.91
N LYS A 170 9.28 15.55 -7.69
CA LYS A 170 10.06 16.78 -7.57
C LYS A 170 11.05 16.71 -6.40
N ALA A 171 10.69 16.03 -5.32
CA ALA A 171 11.56 15.84 -4.16
C ALA A 171 12.68 14.81 -4.39
N GLN A 172 12.44 13.78 -5.20
CA GLN A 172 13.40 12.69 -5.43
C GLN A 172 14.27 12.90 -6.68
N ILE A 173 13.76 13.62 -7.68
CA ILE A 173 14.44 13.85 -8.95
C ILE A 173 14.22 15.32 -9.39
N PRO A 174 14.87 16.29 -8.72
CA PRO A 174 14.58 17.72 -8.88
C PRO A 174 14.95 18.29 -10.27
N GLU A 175 15.83 17.61 -11.02
CA GLU A 175 16.33 18.06 -12.34
C GLU A 175 15.68 17.31 -13.52
N ILE A 176 14.48 16.75 -13.30
CA ILE A 176 13.74 16.00 -14.31
C ILE A 176 13.54 16.85 -15.59
N GLN A 177 14.02 16.33 -16.73
CA GLN A 177 13.67 16.83 -18.07
C GLN A 177 13.43 15.65 -19.00
N ALA A 178 12.16 15.32 -19.23
CA ALA A 178 11.75 14.33 -20.20
C ALA A 178 11.55 15.00 -21.56
N SER A 179 12.02 14.36 -22.63
CA SER A 179 11.78 14.90 -23.97
C SER A 179 10.30 14.77 -24.35
N PRO A 180 9.75 15.71 -25.13
CA PRO A 180 8.37 15.61 -25.62
C PRO A 180 8.10 14.33 -26.43
N SER A 181 9.09 13.85 -27.19
CA SER A 181 8.97 12.61 -27.98
C SER A 181 8.77 11.40 -27.08
N TRP A 182 9.55 11.31 -26.00
CA TRP A 182 9.47 10.19 -25.07
C TRP A 182 8.19 10.24 -24.22
N LEU A 183 7.72 11.44 -23.84
CA LEU A 183 6.39 11.59 -23.22
C LEU A 183 5.26 11.10 -24.14
N GLY A 184 5.39 11.37 -25.44
CA GLY A 184 4.45 10.87 -26.45
C GLY A 184 4.50 9.35 -26.60
N GLU A 185 5.69 8.76 -26.60
CA GLU A 185 5.88 7.30 -26.61
C GLU A 185 5.23 6.66 -25.37
N LEU A 186 5.55 7.16 -24.17
CA LEU A 186 4.97 6.64 -22.92
C LEU A 186 3.45 6.76 -22.91
N ALA A 187 2.90 7.90 -23.35
CA ALA A 187 1.45 8.09 -23.43
C ALA A 187 0.78 7.11 -24.41
N SER A 188 1.51 6.60 -25.40
CA SER A 188 0.98 5.68 -26.40
C SER A 188 1.03 4.19 -25.97
N GLU A 189 1.78 3.84 -24.92
CA GLU A 189 1.95 2.45 -24.48
C GLU A 189 0.71 1.90 -23.78
N SER A 190 0.01 2.72 -22.99
CA SER A 190 -1.19 2.33 -22.25
C SER A 190 -1.91 3.54 -21.64
N ASP A 191 -3.15 3.35 -21.16
CA ASP A 191 -3.87 4.36 -20.36
C ASP A 191 -3.07 4.81 -19.12
N LYS A 192 -2.29 3.90 -18.53
CA LYS A 192 -1.39 4.19 -17.40
C LYS A 192 -0.16 4.97 -17.85
N GLY A 193 0.31 4.74 -19.07
CA GLY A 193 1.33 5.53 -19.73
C GLY A 193 0.91 6.98 -19.97
N VAL A 194 -0.36 7.23 -20.33
CA VAL A 194 -0.91 8.59 -20.43
C VAL A 194 -0.84 9.31 -19.08
N LEU A 195 -1.26 8.65 -18.01
CA LEU A 195 -1.21 9.20 -16.66
C LEU A 195 0.23 9.52 -16.26
N ALA A 196 1.15 8.58 -16.45
CA ALA A 196 2.56 8.76 -16.14
C ALA A 196 3.17 9.93 -16.93
N ALA A 197 2.90 10.03 -18.24
CA ALA A 197 3.38 11.13 -19.06
C ALA A 197 2.86 12.50 -18.57
N GLY A 198 1.58 12.58 -18.20
CA GLY A 198 0.98 13.79 -17.63
C GLY A 198 1.63 14.21 -16.30
N LEU A 199 1.94 13.25 -15.42
CA LEU A 199 2.60 13.51 -14.14
C LEU A 199 4.01 14.05 -14.33
N ILE A 200 4.74 13.45 -15.26
CA ILE A 200 6.11 13.83 -15.58
C ILE A 200 6.17 15.23 -16.16
N TYR A 201 5.31 15.51 -17.15
CA TYR A 201 5.19 16.84 -17.75
C TYR A 201 4.89 17.89 -16.67
N LYS A 202 3.99 17.58 -15.73
CA LYS A 202 3.64 18.51 -14.66
C LYS A 202 4.75 18.72 -13.64
N ALA A 203 5.54 17.68 -13.34
CA ALA A 203 6.67 17.79 -12.42
C ALA A 203 7.80 18.70 -12.95
N GLN A 204 7.83 18.95 -14.27
CA GLN A 204 8.80 19.83 -14.95
C GLN A 204 8.40 21.31 -14.92
N LEU A 205 7.15 21.64 -14.57
CA LEU A 205 6.63 23.00 -14.47
C LEU A 205 6.84 23.59 -13.06
#